data_AF-A0A0R3T4F4-F1
#
_entry.id   AF-A0A0R3T4F4-F1
#
_cell.length_a   1.000
_cell.length_b   1.000
_cell.length_c   1.000
_cell.angle_alpha   90.00
_cell.angle_beta   90.00
_cell.angle_gamma   90.00
#
_symmetry.space_group_name_H-M   'P 1'
#
loop_
_entity.id
_entity.type
_entity.pdbx_description
1 polymer ?
#
loop_
_entity_poly.entity_id
_entity_poly.type
_entity_poly.pdbx_seq_one_letter_code
_entity_poly.pdbx_strand_id
1 'polypeptide(L)'
;MSSSTLLRAILRELRQTSTSPQFRQNEHTTEQSCSPMHESILLADTYLNLLQSVARHQELVNTYKCREKTTSEAANLVGLSLPKTYSDQ
;
A
#
# COMPACT_ATOMS: atom_id res chain seq x y z
N MET A 1 -5.15 0.61 -9.60
CA MET A 1 -3.88 0.95 -10.30
C MET A 1 -2.99 -0.28 -10.28
N SER A 2 -2.35 -0.63 -11.40
CA SER A 2 -1.57 -1.88 -11.48
C SER A 2 -0.24 -1.72 -10.73
N SER A 3 0.13 -2.72 -9.92
CA SER A 3 1.39 -2.73 -9.14
C SER A 3 2.63 -2.49 -10.02
N SER A 4 2.54 -2.91 -11.29
CA SER A 4 3.56 -2.69 -12.32
C SER A 4 3.79 -1.22 -12.68
N THR A 5 2.75 -0.38 -12.63
CA THR A 5 2.84 1.05 -12.98
C THR A 5 3.55 1.83 -11.87
N LEU A 6 3.27 1.45 -10.62
CA LEU A 6 3.87 2.06 -9.43
C LEU A 6 5.35 1.68 -9.30
N LEU A 7 5.70 0.41 -9.54
CA LEU A 7 7.08 -0.06 -9.58
C LEU A 7 7.92 0.67 -10.65
N ARG A 8 7.36 0.87 -11.84
CA ARG A 8 8.02 1.60 -12.94
C ARG A 8 8.22 3.08 -12.61
N ALA A 9 7.27 3.71 -11.94
CA ALA A 9 7.40 5.09 -11.48
C ALA A 9 8.53 5.21 -10.44
N ILE A 10 8.58 4.29 -9.46
CA ILE A 10 9.65 4.24 -8.44
C ILE A 10 11.03 4.05 -9.08
N LEU A 11 11.18 3.09 -10.00
CA LEU A 11 12.45 2.86 -10.69
C LEU A 11 12.90 4.10 -11.50
N ARG A 12 11.96 4.88 -12.02
CA ARG A 12 12.25 6.09 -12.77
C ARG A 12 12.72 7.22 -11.85
N GLU A 13 12.12 7.38 -10.69
CA GLU A 13 12.52 8.37 -9.68
C GLU A 13 13.89 8.05 -9.08
N LEU A 14 14.11 6.80 -8.65
CA LEU A 14 15.41 6.35 -8.14
C LEU A 14 16.54 6.48 -9.18
N ARG A 15 16.22 6.28 -10.46
CA ARG A 15 17.20 6.49 -11.54
C ARG A 15 17.54 7.97 -11.71
N GLN A 16 16.55 8.86 -11.65
CA GLN A 16 16.77 10.31 -11.81
C GLN A 16 17.66 10.88 -10.71
N THR A 17 17.45 10.47 -9.45
CA THR A 17 18.25 10.93 -8.31
C THR A 17 19.71 10.47 -8.41
N SER A 18 19.96 9.24 -8.90
CA SER A 18 21.32 8.69 -9.05
C SER A 18 22.16 9.35 -10.15
N THR A 19 21.53 9.96 -11.15
CA THR A 19 22.21 10.52 -12.33
C THR A 19 22.44 12.03 -12.28
N SER A 20 22.08 12.71 -11.17
CA SER A 20 22.29 14.15 -11.10
C SER A 20 23.80 14.48 -11.06
N PRO A 21 24.28 15.44 -11.86
CA PRO A 21 25.70 15.80 -11.90
C PRO A 21 26.20 16.36 -10.55
N GLN A 22 25.30 16.89 -9.71
CA GLN A 22 25.63 17.32 -8.35
C GLN A 22 26.01 16.14 -7.44
N PHE A 23 25.43 14.96 -7.64
CA PHE A 23 25.76 13.77 -6.85
C PHE A 23 27.19 13.29 -7.09
N ARG A 24 27.66 13.35 -8.35
CA ARG A 24 29.02 12.91 -8.74
C ARG A 24 30.11 13.90 -8.37
N GLN A 25 29.80 15.20 -8.27
CA GLN A 25 30.77 16.23 -7.88
C GLN A 25 31.01 16.29 -6.37
N ASN A 26 30.05 15.84 -5.56
CA ASN A 26 30.12 15.93 -4.10
C ASN A 26 30.70 14.68 -3.41
N GLU A 27 31.20 13.68 -4.16
CA GLU A 27 31.95 12.56 -3.58
C GLU A 27 33.33 12.98 -3.01
N HIS A 28 33.86 14.14 -3.40
CA HIS A 28 35.22 14.56 -3.09
C HIS A 28 35.34 15.88 -2.29
N THR A 29 34.24 16.53 -1.90
CA THR A 29 34.28 17.80 -1.15
C THR A 29 33.81 17.61 0.29
N THR A 30 34.75 17.74 1.22
CA THR A 30 34.59 17.59 2.68
C THR A 30 33.72 18.65 3.36
N GLU A 31 33.17 19.63 2.63
CA GLU A 31 32.45 20.78 3.22
C GLU A 31 30.93 20.84 2.98
N GLN A 32 30.34 19.82 2.35
CA GLN A 32 28.88 19.65 2.36
C GLN A 32 28.53 18.24 2.82
N SER A 33 28.38 18.10 4.14
CA SER A 33 27.94 16.87 4.80
C SER A 33 26.58 16.39 4.24
N CYS A 34 26.63 15.46 3.30
CA CYS A 34 25.74 14.29 3.17
C CYS A 34 24.20 14.45 3.26
N SER A 35 23.58 15.54 2.79
CA SER A 35 22.10 15.59 2.66
C SER A 35 21.54 14.67 1.55
N PRO A 36 22.10 14.64 0.32
CA PRO A 36 21.42 13.97 -0.81
C PRO A 36 21.43 12.43 -0.75
N MET A 37 22.51 11.82 -0.26
CA MET A 37 22.58 10.37 -0.05
C MET A 37 21.55 9.92 1.00
N HIS A 38 21.39 10.69 2.07
CA HIS A 38 20.41 10.44 3.11
C HIS A 38 18.98 10.53 2.55
N GLU A 39 18.71 11.51 1.71
CA GLU A 39 17.41 11.65 1.02
C GLU A 39 17.12 10.46 0.10
N SER A 40 18.10 9.97 -0.65
CA SER A 40 17.91 8.82 -1.54
C SER A 40 17.59 7.52 -0.79
N ILE A 41 18.25 7.30 0.35
CA ILE A 41 18.01 6.14 1.22
C ILE A 41 16.65 6.29 1.91
N LEU A 42 16.34 7.46 2.47
CA LEU A 42 15.06 7.75 3.11
C LEU A 42 13.89 7.54 2.13
N LEU A 43 14.07 7.97 0.88
CA LEU A 43 13.08 7.82 -0.18
C LEU A 43 12.91 6.33 -0.55
N ALA A 44 14.00 5.57 -0.67
CA ALA A 44 13.95 4.13 -0.88
C ALA A 44 13.22 3.40 0.27
N ASP A 45 13.54 3.72 1.53
CA ASP A 45 12.91 3.15 2.71
C ASP A 45 11.42 3.49 2.80
N THR A 46 11.06 4.73 2.48
CA THR A 46 9.66 5.18 2.47
C THR A 46 8.85 4.37 1.44
N TYR A 47 9.39 4.14 0.25
CA TYR A 47 8.72 3.34 -0.77
C TYR A 47 8.68 1.86 -0.42
N LEU A 48 9.73 1.31 0.18
CA LEU A 48 9.72 -0.06 0.68
C LEU A 48 8.59 -0.26 1.71
N ASN A 49 8.47 0.68 2.65
CA ASN A 49 7.41 0.65 3.67
C ASN A 49 6.01 0.76 3.05
N LEU A 50 5.83 1.62 2.03
CA LEU A 50 4.57 1.71 1.29
C LEU A 50 4.21 0.38 0.62
N LEU A 51 5.17 -0.25 -0.08
CA LEU A 51 4.94 -1.53 -0.77
C LEU A 51 4.55 -2.64 0.22
N GLN A 52 5.26 -2.71 1.36
CA GLN A 52 4.94 -3.66 2.43
C GLN A 52 3.54 -3.41 3.01
N SER A 53 3.19 -2.14 3.23
CA SER A 53 1.87 -1.76 3.74
C SER A 53 0.73 -2.11 2.78
N VAL A 54 0.94 -1.91 1.48
CA VAL A 54 -0.04 -2.29 0.45
C VAL A 54 -0.23 -3.81 0.39
N ALA A 55 0.86 -4.58 0.45
CA ALA A 55 0.80 -6.04 0.46
C ALA A 55 0.04 -6.56 1.69
N ARG A 56 0.37 -6.04 2.89
CA ARG A 56 -0.32 -6.39 4.14
C ARG A 56 -1.80 -5.98 4.11
N HIS A 57 -2.11 -4.81 3.55
CA HIS A 57 -3.49 -4.36 3.40
C HIS A 57 -4.29 -5.32 2.51
N GLN A 58 -3.72 -5.77 1.39
CA GLN A 58 -4.38 -6.76 0.52
C GLN A 58 -4.58 -8.09 1.23
N GLU A 59 -3.60 -8.56 2.01
CA GLU A 59 -3.73 -9.78 2.81
C GLU A 59 -4.87 -9.66 3.83
N LEU A 60 -4.93 -8.55 4.57
CA LEU A 60 -5.99 -8.27 5.54
C LEU A 60 -7.37 -8.20 4.88
N VAL A 61 -7.47 -7.49 3.75
CA VAL A 61 -8.70 -7.44 2.97
C VAL A 61 -9.08 -8.84 2.51
N ASN A 62 -8.17 -9.64 1.95
CA ASN A 62 -8.50 -10.99 1.52
C ASN A 62 -8.94 -11.91 2.67
N THR A 63 -8.33 -11.74 3.85
CA THR A 63 -8.61 -12.56 5.04
C THR A 63 -9.93 -12.18 5.69
N TYR A 64 -10.21 -10.87 5.81
CA TYR A 64 -11.30 -10.36 6.63
C TYR A 64 -12.42 -9.69 5.85
N LYS A 65 -12.30 -9.54 4.53
CA LYS A 65 -13.40 -9.07 3.68
C LYS A 65 -14.50 -10.12 3.66
N CYS A 66 -15.34 -10.06 4.67
CA CYS A 66 -16.63 -10.72 4.66
C CYS A 66 -17.59 -9.84 3.85
N ARG A 67 -18.39 -10.49 3.00
CA ARG A 67 -19.60 -9.89 2.46
C ARG A 67 -20.52 -9.49 3.63
N GLU A 68 -21.21 -8.36 3.48
CA GLU A 68 -22.32 -8.03 4.38
C GLU A 68 -23.36 -9.15 4.35
N LYS A 69 -23.66 -9.70 5.53
CA LYS A 69 -24.65 -10.76 5.66
C LYS A 69 -26.03 -10.16 5.46
N THR A 70 -26.86 -10.84 4.68
CA THR A 70 -28.27 -10.49 4.56
C THR A 70 -28.97 -10.62 5.91
N THR A 71 -30.10 -9.94 6.11
CA THR A 71 -30.89 -10.02 7.35
C THR A 71 -31.25 -11.46 7.73
N SER A 72 -31.49 -12.31 6.72
CA SER A 72 -31.75 -13.74 6.90
C SER A 72 -30.53 -14.51 7.41
N GLU A 73 -29.37 -14.32 6.78
CA GLU A 73 -28.11 -14.93 7.23
C GLU A 73 -27.72 -14.48 8.64
N ALA A 74 -27.93 -13.19 8.96
CA ALA A 74 -27.68 -12.65 10.28
C ALA A 74 -28.62 -13.23 11.35
N ALA A 75 -29.92 -13.36 11.05
CA ALA A 75 -30.88 -13.99 11.95
C ALA A 75 -30.53 -15.46 12.22
N ASN A 76 -30.16 -16.21 11.18
CA ASN A 76 -29.77 -17.61 11.32
C ASN A 76 -28.51 -17.81 12.18
N LEU A 77 -27.55 -16.88 12.12
CA LEU A 77 -26.34 -16.96 12.96
C LEU A 77 -26.63 -16.92 14.46
N VAL A 78 -27.71 -16.25 14.87
CA VAL A 78 -28.12 -16.11 16.28
C VAL A 78 -29.30 -17.03 16.64
N GLY A 79 -29.66 -17.97 15.75
CA GLY A 79 -30.76 -18.91 15.96
C GLY A 79 -32.15 -18.29 15.86
N LEU A 80 -32.29 -17.15 15.17
CA LEU A 80 -33.55 -16.47 14.93
C LEU A 80 -34.06 -16.74 13.50
N SER A 81 -35.38 -16.73 13.33
CA SER A 81 -36.05 -16.85 12.03
C SER A 81 -36.73 -15.53 11.64
N LEU A 82 -36.79 -15.21 10.35
CA LEU A 82 -37.52 -14.02 9.89
C LEU A 82 -39.03 -14.23 10.04
N PRO A 83 -39.80 -13.18 10.41
CA PRO A 83 -41.25 -13.25 10.42
C PRO A 83 -41.78 -13.45 9.00
N LYS A 84 -42.79 -14.32 8.84
CA LYS A 84 -43.47 -14.52 7.56
C LYS A 84 -44.30 -13.28 7.24
N THR A 85 -44.09 -12.72 6.05
CA THR A 85 -44.90 -11.61 5.56
C THR A 85 -46.28 -12.10 5.11
N TYR A 86 -47.30 -11.24 5.23
CA TYR A 86 -48.70 -11.58 4.91
C TYR A 86 -48.92 -12.00 3.44
N SER A 87 -47.96 -11.69 2.56
CA SER A 87 -47.94 -12.05 1.14
C SER A 87 -47.52 -13.50 0.84
N ASP A 88 -47.07 -14.28 1.84
CA ASP A 88 -46.70 -15.69 1.70
C ASP A 88 -47.83 -16.67 2.11
N GLN A 89 -49.06 -16.18 2.28
CA GLN A 89 -50.25 -17.00 2.55
C GLN A 89 -50.98 -17.42 1.27
#